data_AF-A0A3L8D5P2-F1
#
_entry.id   AF-A0A3L8D5P2-F1
#
_cell.length_a   1.000
_cell.length_b   1.000
_cell.length_c   1.000
_cell.angle_alpha   90.00
_cell.angle_beta   90.00
_cell.angle_gamma   90.00
#
_symmetry.space_group_name_H-M   'P 1'
#
loop_
_entity.id
_entity.type
_entity.pdbx_description
1 polymer ?
#
loop_
_entity_poly.entity_id
_entity_poly.type
_entity_poly.pdbx_seq_one_letter_code
_entity_poly.pdbx_strand_id
1 'polypeptide(L)'
;MSREIRHKPYRLTTSYYRNLKKNTENSENIKRCAHINHNIASASSATEQIITELQESDVHINDVPLTSEECFETDLIPEEDEFDGNEETILENKLTLLMELYHWAISHKLTLASVTDLLKILRSHGMAELPKDGRTLLKTPSITEIIEMGGGKFWYNGIRKNLLLALSNCDIQQPRTIKLLFNVDGISPFNSSLYQFWPIAFIVEDMHQLQPMVAAVYYGESKPPLQLYLKQFVHELNEILRDGLFINRQKVTVGVKCFVCDTQARSFIKGTPACNAEYGSCIKCTVVGQWDRKGRHMNYPRFDCPRRTDESFRNKTDEDHHKENTPLIDLPIDMMEDFVIADSLHLFHLGIMRRCLYGWREGSYNFRTKLSKTQADEMSQMLQTCNDTKPMDFQRSIRTLKCLKFWKGSEYRVFLLYLGPVILKDFLLSEVYEHFLHLSTAVTILSCKYYSQYLDIAETLLTFKKHLGHIKMLVRSGNLPLSQISRRIIELSALNPSKSIRNCCIYVENEIINYVHDIPTCKKAYKRLHLTNDFILSRDNKNGYFMTSINRLYQ
;
A
#
# COMPACT_ATOMS: atom_id res chain seq x y z
N MET A 1 38.49 10.03 51.16
CA MET A 1 38.13 9.00 50.17
C MET A 1 36.61 8.95 50.00
N SER A 2 36.14 8.73 48.78
CA SER A 2 34.74 8.90 48.37
C SER A 2 33.84 7.72 48.70
N ARG A 3 32.52 7.94 48.85
CA ARG A 3 31.44 7.04 48.34
C ARG A 3 30.04 7.67 48.40
N GLU A 4 29.65 8.23 47.25
CA GLU A 4 28.31 8.22 46.62
C GLU A 4 27.03 8.27 47.48
N ILE A 5 26.34 9.42 47.43
CA ILE A 5 24.93 9.54 47.76
C ILE A 5 24.10 9.13 46.53
N ARG A 6 23.33 8.03 46.61
CA ARG A 6 22.42 7.62 45.54
C ARG A 6 21.14 8.48 45.52
N HIS A 7 20.98 9.32 44.50
CA HIS A 7 19.71 9.99 44.24
C HIS A 7 18.60 8.98 43.89
N LYS A 8 17.46 9.06 44.59
CA LYS A 8 16.22 8.37 44.20
C LYS A 8 15.55 9.13 43.06
N PRO A 9 15.14 8.48 41.94
CA PRO A 9 14.40 9.15 40.88
C PRO A 9 12.99 9.55 41.36
N TYR A 10 12.59 10.77 41.01
CA TYR A 10 11.33 11.39 41.42
C TYR A 10 10.13 10.69 40.74
N ARG A 11 9.29 9.99 41.51
CA ARG A 11 8.03 9.42 41.00
C ARG A 11 6.97 10.52 40.88
N LEU A 12 6.76 11.05 39.69
CA LEU A 12 5.58 11.85 39.37
C LEU A 12 4.32 10.96 39.47
N THR A 13 3.46 11.24 40.45
CA THR A 13 2.27 10.44 40.72
C THR A 13 1.07 10.89 39.88
N THR A 14 0.12 9.97 39.68
CA THR A 14 -1.14 10.13 38.92
C THR A 14 -2.13 11.17 39.48
N SER A 15 -1.72 11.98 40.43
CA SER A 15 -2.47 13.14 40.96
C SER A 15 -2.51 14.29 39.95
N TYR A 16 -1.36 14.64 39.35
CA TYR A 16 -1.19 15.82 38.49
C TYR A 16 -2.16 15.85 37.29
N TYR A 17 -2.37 14.70 36.64
CA TYR A 17 -3.27 14.57 35.49
C TYR A 17 -4.78 14.67 35.82
N ARG A 18 -5.20 14.55 37.09
CA ARG A 18 -6.62 14.73 37.46
C ARG A 18 -7.02 16.20 37.60
N ASN A 19 -6.11 17.06 38.05
CA ASN A 19 -6.42 18.48 38.25
C ASN A 19 -6.45 19.26 36.92
N LEU A 20 -5.63 18.87 35.93
CA LEU A 20 -5.70 19.44 34.57
C LEU A 20 -7.06 19.21 33.89
N LYS A 21 -7.71 18.07 34.15
CA LYS A 21 -9.01 17.73 33.54
C LYS A 21 -10.19 18.46 34.18
N LYS A 22 -10.17 18.66 35.50
CA LYS A 22 -11.22 19.43 36.21
C LYS A 22 -11.24 20.92 35.84
N ASN A 23 -10.11 21.50 35.45
CA ASN A 23 -10.06 22.90 35.03
C ASN A 23 -10.50 23.13 33.57
N THR A 24 -10.55 22.09 32.73
CA THR A 24 -11.11 22.19 31.37
C THR A 24 -12.62 22.01 31.34
N GLU A 25 -13.17 21.09 32.15
CA GLU A 25 -14.62 20.81 32.22
C GLU A 25 -15.44 22.00 32.80
N ASN A 26 -14.79 23.02 33.39
CA ASN A 26 -15.45 24.21 33.94
C ASN A 26 -15.57 25.42 32.98
N SER A 27 -14.99 25.40 31.77
CA SER A 27 -15.12 26.52 30.80
C SER A 27 -16.14 26.30 29.68
N GLU A 28 -16.79 25.12 29.61
CA GLU A 28 -17.80 24.81 28.57
C GLU A 28 -19.25 25.13 29.00
N ASN A 29 -19.46 25.55 30.26
CA ASN A 29 -20.78 25.97 30.76
C ASN A 29 -21.00 27.49 30.62
N ILE A 30 -21.09 28.02 29.38
CA ILE A 30 -21.88 29.21 28.99
C ILE A 30 -22.12 29.16 27.47
N LYS A 31 -23.33 28.71 27.10
CA LYS A 31 -24.17 29.09 25.93
C LYS A 31 -25.17 27.97 25.63
N ARG A 32 -26.33 28.05 26.29
CA ARG A 32 -27.54 27.26 25.99
C ARG A 32 -28.48 28.05 25.08
N CYS A 33 -29.50 27.35 24.59
CA CYS A 33 -30.65 27.79 23.78
C CYS A 33 -30.39 27.83 22.25
N ALA A 34 -31.22 27.22 21.40
CA ALA A 34 -32.47 26.49 21.67
C ALA A 34 -32.68 25.29 20.72
N HIS A 35 -33.32 24.24 21.23
CA HIS A 35 -33.95 23.20 20.41
C HIS A 35 -35.32 23.69 19.94
N ILE A 36 -35.64 23.48 18.67
CA ILE A 36 -37.01 23.14 18.24
C ILE A 36 -36.90 21.90 17.34
N ASN A 37 -37.56 20.82 17.74
CA ASN A 37 -37.77 19.66 16.89
C ASN A 37 -39.00 19.91 16.01
N HIS A 38 -38.96 19.48 14.74
CA HIS A 38 -40.16 18.92 14.11
C HIS A 38 -39.81 17.89 13.04
N ASN A 39 -40.34 16.68 13.20
CA ASN A 39 -40.45 15.70 12.12
C ASN A 39 -41.65 16.08 11.23
N ILE A 40 -41.58 15.74 9.93
CA ILE A 40 -42.69 15.27 9.08
C ILE A 40 -42.09 14.59 7.83
N ALA A 41 -42.84 13.68 7.21
CA ALA A 41 -42.36 12.75 6.21
C ALA A 41 -42.78 13.09 4.76
N SER A 42 -42.05 12.51 3.80
CA SER A 42 -42.49 12.03 2.47
C SER A 42 -43.60 12.77 1.70
N ALA A 43 -43.25 13.37 0.55
CA ALA A 43 -44.04 13.33 -0.69
C ALA A 43 -43.18 13.70 -1.92
N SER A 44 -43.71 13.45 -3.11
CA SER A 44 -43.05 13.49 -4.42
C SER A 44 -43.33 14.74 -5.27
N SER A 45 -42.55 14.89 -6.35
CA SER A 45 -42.96 15.40 -7.68
C SER A 45 -42.62 16.85 -8.08
N ALA A 46 -42.43 17.00 -9.40
CA ALA A 46 -42.51 18.22 -10.22
C ALA A 46 -41.38 19.28 -10.14
N THR A 47 -40.49 19.20 -11.14
CA THR A 47 -40.13 20.28 -12.08
C THR A 47 -40.43 21.74 -11.72
N GLU A 48 -39.41 22.59 -11.85
CA GLU A 48 -39.53 23.78 -12.71
C GLU A 48 -38.17 24.21 -13.30
N GLN A 49 -38.17 24.62 -14.57
CA GLN A 49 -37.02 25.22 -15.25
C GLN A 49 -37.04 26.73 -15.00
N ILE A 50 -35.89 27.33 -14.71
CA ILE A 50 -35.71 28.77 -14.93
C ILE A 50 -34.48 28.97 -15.81
N ILE A 51 -34.76 29.31 -17.07
CA ILE A 51 -33.81 29.89 -18.00
C ILE A 51 -33.89 31.41 -17.80
N THR A 52 -32.75 32.06 -17.57
CA THR A 52 -32.63 33.49 -17.84
C THR A 52 -31.24 33.79 -18.39
N GLU A 53 -31.17 33.95 -19.71
CA GLU A 53 -30.07 34.66 -20.36
C GLU A 53 -30.21 36.16 -20.04
N LEU A 54 -29.09 36.85 -19.80
CA LEU A 54 -28.97 38.28 -20.08
C LEU A 54 -27.58 38.56 -20.65
N GLN A 55 -27.57 39.43 -21.66
CA GLN A 55 -26.46 39.62 -22.57
C GLN A 55 -25.42 40.65 -22.10
N GLU A 56 -24.26 40.52 -22.74
CA GLU A 56 -23.24 41.52 -23.07
C GLU A 56 -23.57 43.01 -22.82
N SER A 57 -22.58 43.73 -22.29
CA SER A 57 -22.36 45.14 -22.59
C SER A 57 -20.86 45.44 -22.69
N ASP A 58 -20.43 45.89 -23.87
CA ASP A 58 -19.05 46.29 -24.15
C ASP A 58 -18.63 47.54 -23.37
N VAL A 59 -17.37 47.60 -22.92
CA VAL A 59 -16.62 48.86 -22.79
C VAL A 59 -15.20 48.67 -23.32
N HIS A 60 -14.76 49.62 -24.15
CA HIS A 60 -13.56 49.58 -24.96
C HIS A 60 -12.22 49.52 -24.18
N ILE A 61 -11.34 48.66 -24.68
CA ILE A 61 -9.89 48.80 -24.92
C ILE A 61 -9.25 50.12 -24.45
N ASN A 62 -8.14 49.99 -23.72
CA ASN A 62 -6.96 50.86 -23.87
C ASN A 62 -5.70 49.98 -23.85
N ASP A 63 -5.04 49.86 -25.01
CA ASP A 63 -3.78 49.14 -25.15
C ASP A 63 -2.60 49.95 -24.61
N VAL A 64 -1.76 49.32 -23.77
CA VAL A 64 -0.34 49.69 -23.62
C VAL A 64 0.46 48.38 -23.48
N PRO A 65 1.42 48.09 -24.37
CA PRO A 65 2.17 46.83 -24.34
C PRO A 65 3.34 46.90 -23.36
N LEU A 66 3.61 45.79 -22.67
CA LEU A 66 4.87 45.58 -21.95
C LEU A 66 5.49 44.24 -22.36
N THR A 67 6.39 44.33 -23.33
CA THR A 67 7.35 43.31 -23.71
C THR A 67 8.45 43.19 -22.65
N SER A 68 8.69 41.99 -22.15
CA SER A 68 10.02 41.55 -21.73
C SER A 68 10.06 40.03 -21.58
N GLU A 69 10.24 39.33 -22.71
CA GLU A 69 11.00 38.09 -22.68
C GLU A 69 12.46 38.47 -22.34
N GLU A 70 12.86 38.32 -21.08
CA GLU A 70 14.29 38.34 -20.75
C GLU A 70 14.82 36.91 -20.75
N CYS A 71 15.54 36.63 -21.84
CA CYS A 71 16.33 35.43 -22.04
C CYS A 71 17.39 35.31 -20.94
N PHE A 72 17.64 34.09 -20.45
CA PHE A 72 18.84 33.80 -19.66
C PHE A 72 20.05 33.78 -20.59
N GLU A 73 20.60 34.95 -20.95
CA GLU A 73 21.95 35.00 -21.52
C GLU A 73 22.96 34.59 -20.46
N THR A 74 23.72 33.54 -20.80
CA THR A 74 24.77 32.95 -19.96
C THR A 74 26.11 33.40 -20.52
N ASP A 75 26.40 34.70 -20.46
CA ASP A 75 27.68 35.27 -20.90
C ASP A 75 28.25 36.23 -19.85
N LEU A 76 28.82 35.62 -18.80
CA LEU A 76 29.93 36.20 -18.06
C LEU A 76 31.11 35.24 -18.21
N ILE A 77 31.84 35.37 -19.32
CA ILE A 77 33.26 35.02 -19.34
C ILE A 77 33.93 36.08 -18.47
N PRO A 78 34.55 35.75 -17.33
CA PRO A 78 35.31 36.72 -16.58
C PRO A 78 36.53 37.13 -17.40
N GLU A 79 36.75 38.43 -17.57
CA GLU A 79 38.10 38.90 -17.87
C GLU A 79 39.00 38.53 -16.67
N GLU A 80 40.24 38.10 -16.92
CA GLU A 80 41.16 37.58 -15.91
C GLU A 80 41.73 38.69 -15.00
N ASP A 81 40.89 39.26 -14.12
CA ASP A 81 41.36 39.96 -12.93
C ASP A 81 41.78 38.93 -11.86
N GLU A 82 42.95 39.12 -11.23
CA GLU A 82 43.45 38.26 -10.16
C GLU A 82 42.54 38.32 -8.92
N PHE A 83 41.60 37.38 -8.82
CA PHE A 83 40.68 37.29 -7.70
C PHE A 83 41.41 36.87 -6.41
N ASP A 84 41.40 37.72 -5.39
CA ASP A 84 42.04 37.44 -4.10
C ASP A 84 41.35 36.26 -3.41
N GLY A 85 42.07 35.13 -3.26
CA GLY A 85 41.57 33.91 -2.61
C GLY A 85 41.10 34.10 -1.16
N ASN A 86 41.42 35.24 -0.55
CA ASN A 86 40.88 35.65 0.74
C ASN A 86 39.38 36.01 0.67
N GLU A 87 38.91 36.64 -0.43
CA GLU A 87 37.49 36.94 -0.63
C GLU A 87 36.66 35.68 -0.93
N GLU A 88 37.22 34.75 -1.71
CA GLU A 88 36.60 33.44 -1.99
C GLU A 88 36.37 32.65 -0.69
N THR A 89 37.41 32.55 0.14
CA THR A 89 37.36 31.90 1.46
C THR A 89 36.31 32.55 2.37
N ILE A 90 36.17 33.88 2.35
CA ILE A 90 35.17 34.59 3.14
C ILE A 90 33.74 34.30 2.62
N LEU A 91 33.53 34.20 1.31
CA LEU A 91 32.24 33.89 0.71
C LEU A 91 31.80 32.44 1.00
N GLU A 92 32.72 31.48 0.90
CA GLU A 92 32.46 30.06 1.17
C GLU A 92 32.07 29.82 2.64
N ASN A 93 32.79 30.45 3.59
CA ASN A 93 32.45 30.38 5.02
C ASN A 93 31.06 30.98 5.32
N LYS A 94 30.67 32.08 4.65
CA LYS A 94 29.33 32.67 4.78
C LYS A 94 28.23 31.75 4.23
N LEU A 95 28.46 31.12 3.08
CA LEU A 95 27.53 30.16 2.48
C LEU A 95 27.32 28.96 3.42
N THR A 96 28.41 28.47 4.01
CA THR A 96 28.44 27.36 4.97
C THR A 96 27.58 27.68 6.20
N LEU A 97 27.78 28.83 6.86
CA LEU A 97 26.98 29.23 8.01
C LEU A 97 25.47 29.34 7.70
N LEU A 98 25.11 29.87 6.53
CA LEU A 98 23.70 29.94 6.10
C LEU A 98 23.08 28.55 5.90
N MET A 99 23.85 27.63 5.31
CA MET A 99 23.42 26.23 5.12
C MET A 99 23.32 25.49 6.45
N GLU A 100 24.25 25.68 7.38
CA GLU A 100 24.19 25.10 8.73
C GLU A 100 22.96 25.60 9.51
N LEU A 101 22.70 26.90 9.52
CA LEU A 101 21.51 27.48 10.18
C LEU A 101 20.21 26.97 9.55
N TYR A 102 20.17 26.83 8.22
CA TYR A 102 19.04 26.23 7.49
C TYR A 102 18.80 24.77 7.91
N HIS A 103 19.85 23.94 7.88
CA HIS A 103 19.78 22.53 8.26
C HIS A 103 19.43 22.34 9.74
N TRP A 104 19.98 23.15 10.63
CA TRP A 104 19.65 23.17 12.06
C TRP A 104 18.16 23.47 12.29
N ALA A 105 17.64 24.52 11.66
CA ALA A 105 16.24 24.94 11.83
C ALA A 105 15.24 23.88 11.37
N ILE A 106 15.49 23.24 10.20
CA ILE A 106 14.63 22.17 9.67
C ILE A 106 14.76 20.89 10.49
N SER A 107 15.97 20.44 10.81
CA SER A 107 16.19 19.19 11.57
C SER A 107 15.56 19.22 12.96
N HIS A 108 15.59 20.38 13.63
CA HIS A 108 15.00 20.57 14.95
C HIS A 108 13.52 21.03 14.92
N LYS A 109 12.93 21.16 13.72
CA LYS A 109 11.52 21.56 13.51
C LYS A 109 11.15 22.86 14.23
N LEU A 110 12.05 23.84 14.18
CA LEU A 110 11.88 25.09 14.90
C LEU A 110 10.77 25.94 14.30
N THR A 111 10.10 26.73 15.14
CA THR A 111 9.08 27.66 14.64
C THR A 111 9.75 28.79 13.86
N LEU A 112 9.05 29.29 12.84
CA LEU A 112 9.52 30.43 12.05
C LEU A 112 9.84 31.66 12.93
N ALA A 113 9.07 31.88 14.00
CA ALA A 113 9.33 32.93 14.98
C ALA A 113 10.67 32.70 15.70
N SER A 114 10.92 31.49 16.23
CA SER A 114 12.18 31.13 16.89
C SER A 114 13.41 31.33 16.00
N VAL A 115 13.32 30.95 14.72
CA VAL A 115 14.39 31.16 13.73
C VAL A 115 14.61 32.66 13.47
N THR A 116 13.52 33.40 13.29
CA THR A 116 13.56 34.86 13.06
C THR A 116 14.15 35.62 14.24
N ASP A 117 13.83 35.22 15.47
CA ASP A 117 14.33 35.87 16.67
C ASP A 117 15.81 35.55 16.94
N LEU A 118 16.26 34.31 16.67
CA LEU A 118 17.70 34.00 16.66
C LEU A 118 18.45 34.83 15.63
N LEU A 119 17.94 34.94 14.40
CA LEU A 119 18.56 35.74 13.35
C LEU A 119 18.71 37.22 13.76
N LYS A 120 17.71 37.81 14.44
CA LYS A 120 17.82 39.17 15.00
C LYS A 120 18.93 39.28 16.04
N ILE A 121 19.07 38.28 16.93
CA ILE A 121 20.12 38.24 17.95
C ILE A 121 21.51 38.12 17.31
N LEU A 122 21.69 37.23 16.32
CA LEU A 122 22.96 37.10 15.61
C LEU A 122 23.34 38.40 14.88
N ARG A 123 22.37 39.00 14.17
CA ARG A 123 22.53 40.32 13.53
C ARG A 123 22.91 41.43 14.52
N SER A 124 22.40 41.42 15.75
CA SER A 124 22.75 42.43 16.76
C SER A 124 24.16 42.24 17.36
N HIS A 125 24.79 41.09 17.12
CA HIS A 125 26.16 40.78 17.57
C HIS A 125 27.18 40.80 16.42
N GLY A 126 26.86 41.49 15.31
CA GLY A 126 27.78 41.76 14.21
C GLY A 126 27.52 40.99 12.92
N MET A 127 26.68 39.94 12.93
CA MET A 127 26.36 39.14 11.74
C MET A 127 25.27 39.80 10.87
N ALA A 128 25.51 41.04 10.43
CA ALA A 128 24.53 41.88 9.75
C ALA A 128 24.14 41.38 8.34
N GLU A 129 24.90 40.44 7.78
CA GLU A 129 24.67 39.73 6.53
C GLU A 129 23.60 38.64 6.61
N LEU A 130 23.35 38.06 7.79
CA LEU A 130 22.32 37.03 7.96
C LEU A 130 20.90 37.57 7.69
N PRO A 131 19.96 36.80 7.13
CA PRO A 131 18.61 37.28 6.82
C PRO A 131 17.86 37.85 8.05
N LYS A 132 16.98 38.84 7.84
CA LYS A 132 16.16 39.42 8.92
C LYS A 132 14.93 38.59 9.30
N ASP A 133 14.45 37.75 8.38
CA ASP A 133 13.27 36.89 8.52
C ASP A 133 13.68 35.44 8.27
N GLY A 134 13.22 34.51 9.12
CA GLY A 134 13.43 33.09 8.94
C GLY A 134 12.88 32.55 7.62
N ARG A 135 11.89 33.20 6.99
CA ARG A 135 11.37 32.84 5.65
C ARG A 135 12.46 32.95 4.60
N THR A 136 13.28 33.99 4.67
CA THR A 136 14.39 34.23 3.75
C THR A 136 15.51 33.22 3.97
N LEU A 137 15.86 32.91 5.23
CA LEU A 137 16.81 31.84 5.54
C LEU A 137 16.30 30.49 5.01
N LEU A 138 15.04 30.15 5.31
CA LEU A 138 14.40 28.90 4.92
C LEU A 138 13.95 28.84 3.45
N LYS A 139 14.28 29.85 2.64
CA LYS A 139 13.87 29.99 1.22
C LYS A 139 12.37 29.68 1.01
N THR A 140 11.54 30.13 1.95
CA THR A 140 10.08 29.90 1.93
C THR A 140 9.46 30.64 0.75
N PRO A 141 8.67 29.98 -0.12
CA PRO A 141 8.00 30.65 -1.24
C PRO A 141 7.13 31.81 -0.77
N SER A 142 7.23 32.96 -1.43
CA SER A 142 6.40 34.14 -1.18
C SER A 142 4.96 33.94 -1.65
N ILE A 143 4.76 33.16 -2.71
CA ILE A 143 3.48 32.81 -3.31
C ILE A 143 3.42 31.28 -3.48
N THR A 144 2.28 30.69 -3.12
CA THR A 144 1.93 29.30 -3.41
C THR A 144 0.59 29.27 -4.11
N GLU A 145 0.53 28.75 -5.33
CA GLU A 145 -0.71 28.61 -6.07
C GLU A 145 -1.62 27.57 -5.41
N ILE A 146 -2.75 28.02 -4.85
CA ILE A 146 -3.74 27.18 -4.19
C ILE A 146 -5.06 27.33 -4.95
N ILE A 147 -5.57 26.22 -5.46
CA ILE A 147 -6.78 26.15 -6.28
C ILE A 147 -7.93 25.68 -5.39
N GLU A 148 -9.10 26.34 -5.45
CA GLU A 148 -10.31 25.83 -4.80
C GLU A 148 -10.85 24.62 -5.60
N MET A 149 -11.10 23.50 -4.92
CA MET A 149 -11.45 22.21 -5.52
C MET A 149 -12.60 21.56 -4.73
N GLY A 150 -13.83 21.71 -5.22
CA GLY A 150 -15.02 21.21 -4.53
C GLY A 150 -15.23 21.94 -3.20
N GLY A 151 -15.26 21.20 -2.09
CA GLY A 151 -15.38 21.75 -0.72
C GLY A 151 -14.04 21.93 0.01
N GLY A 152 -12.94 22.14 -0.71
CA GLY A 152 -11.61 22.27 -0.11
C GLY A 152 -10.58 22.87 -1.06
N LYS A 153 -9.32 22.89 -0.63
CA LYS A 153 -8.19 23.54 -1.32
C LYS A 153 -7.22 22.50 -1.88
N PHE A 154 -6.64 22.77 -3.03
CA PHE A 154 -5.68 21.91 -3.72
C PHE A 154 -4.40 22.67 -4.04
N TRP A 155 -3.27 22.04 -3.75
CA TRP A 155 -1.93 22.51 -4.13
C TRP A 155 -1.26 21.46 -5.01
N TYR A 156 -0.74 21.88 -6.15
CA TYR A 156 -0.02 21.02 -7.09
C TYR A 156 1.44 21.48 -7.20
N ASN A 157 2.38 20.59 -6.90
CA ASN A 157 3.83 20.84 -7.04
C ASN A 157 4.40 20.18 -8.30
N GLY A 158 3.79 19.10 -8.77
CA GLY A 158 4.16 18.39 -10.00
C GLY A 158 5.30 17.38 -9.84
N ILE A 159 5.20 16.30 -10.60
CA ILE A 159 6.15 15.18 -10.61
C ILE A 159 7.47 15.63 -11.25
N ARG A 160 7.41 16.34 -12.38
CA ARG A 160 8.56 16.84 -13.16
C ARG A 160 9.44 17.75 -12.30
N LYS A 161 8.83 18.73 -11.62
CA LYS A 161 9.53 19.68 -10.73
C LYS A 161 10.21 18.98 -9.55
N ASN A 162 9.49 18.08 -8.87
CA ASN A 162 10.07 17.28 -7.78
C ASN A 162 11.27 16.45 -8.25
N LEU A 163 11.14 15.74 -9.38
CA LEU A 163 12.21 14.89 -9.93
C LEU A 163 13.41 15.71 -10.40
N LEU A 164 13.21 16.85 -11.07
CA LEU A 164 14.30 17.74 -11.48
C LEU A 164 15.13 18.21 -10.27
N LEU A 165 14.46 18.65 -9.20
CA LEU A 165 15.12 19.09 -7.96
C LEU A 165 15.81 17.95 -7.18
N ALA A 166 15.24 16.76 -7.17
CA ALA A 166 15.82 15.61 -6.47
C ALA A 166 17.00 14.98 -7.22
N LEU A 167 17.00 15.08 -8.56
CA LEU A 167 17.96 14.41 -9.44
C LEU A 167 19.03 15.34 -10.01
N SER A 168 18.90 16.67 -9.92
CA SER A 168 19.95 17.62 -10.33
C SER A 168 21.28 17.34 -9.63
N ASN A 169 21.21 17.00 -8.35
CA ASN A 169 22.36 16.72 -7.48
C ASN A 169 22.83 15.26 -7.55
N CYS A 170 22.19 14.44 -8.40
CA CYS A 170 22.65 13.09 -8.68
C CYS A 170 23.60 13.11 -9.88
N ASP A 171 24.71 12.38 -9.78
CA ASP A 171 25.65 12.21 -10.88
C ASP A 171 25.07 11.23 -11.94
N ILE A 172 24.22 11.76 -12.80
CA ILE A 172 23.59 11.03 -13.91
C ILE A 172 24.50 11.15 -15.13
N GLN A 173 25.55 10.32 -15.18
CA GLN A 173 26.49 10.30 -16.30
C GLN A 173 25.98 9.57 -17.56
N GLN A 174 24.90 8.78 -17.44
CA GLN A 174 24.37 7.95 -18.53
C GLN A 174 22.84 7.94 -18.53
N PRO A 175 22.19 7.68 -19.68
CA PRO A 175 20.75 7.48 -19.76
C PRO A 175 20.27 6.40 -18.78
N ARG A 176 19.25 6.72 -17.99
CA ARG A 176 18.77 5.87 -16.90
C ARG A 176 17.26 5.67 -16.99
N THR A 177 16.80 4.46 -16.69
CA THR A 177 15.38 4.20 -16.38
C THR A 177 15.17 4.28 -14.88
N ILE A 178 14.17 5.06 -14.44
CA ILE A 178 13.69 5.08 -13.06
C ILE A 178 12.24 4.62 -13.00
N LYS A 179 11.84 4.01 -11.88
CA LYS A 179 10.44 3.64 -11.64
C LYS A 179 9.90 4.32 -10.40
N LEU A 180 8.67 4.82 -10.48
CA LEU A 180 8.00 5.56 -9.42
C LEU A 180 7.01 4.67 -8.67
N LEU A 181 7.09 4.65 -7.34
CA LEU A 181 6.04 4.09 -6.49
C LEU A 181 5.22 5.25 -5.94
N PHE A 182 3.91 5.26 -6.23
CA PHE A 182 2.98 6.28 -5.76
C PHE A 182 2.27 5.85 -4.48
N ASN A 183 2.01 6.79 -3.58
CA ASN A 183 1.21 6.62 -2.39
C ASN A 183 0.13 7.71 -2.31
N VAL A 184 -1.13 7.28 -2.17
CA VAL A 184 -2.28 8.15 -1.91
C VAL A 184 -3.02 7.61 -0.69
N ASP A 185 -3.29 8.48 0.28
CA ASP A 185 -3.98 8.14 1.52
C ASP A 185 -4.74 9.36 2.08
N GLY A 186 -5.71 9.14 2.97
CA GLY A 186 -6.44 10.20 3.67
C GLY A 186 -5.95 10.36 5.11
N ILE A 187 -5.34 11.51 5.43
CA ILE A 187 -4.68 11.74 6.73
C ILE A 187 -5.34 12.93 7.44
N SER A 188 -5.83 12.75 8.66
CA SER A 188 -6.35 13.87 9.45
C SER A 188 -5.19 14.70 10.04
N PRO A 189 -5.10 16.02 9.77
CA PRO A 189 -4.04 16.88 10.29
C PRO A 189 -4.19 17.24 11.76
N PHE A 190 -5.43 17.18 12.28
CA PHE A 190 -5.76 17.59 13.63
C PHE A 190 -6.55 16.47 14.34
N ASN A 191 -6.29 16.29 15.63
CA ASN A 191 -7.12 15.40 16.43
C ASN A 191 -8.54 15.98 16.53
N SER A 192 -9.56 15.14 16.36
CA SER A 192 -10.99 15.52 16.47
C SER A 192 -11.46 16.59 15.48
N SER A 193 -10.96 16.55 14.24
CA SER A 193 -11.41 17.41 13.13
C SER A 193 -12.02 16.60 11.98
N LEU A 194 -12.96 17.19 11.24
CA LEU A 194 -13.47 16.62 9.98
C LEU A 194 -12.49 16.78 8.81
N TYR A 195 -11.57 17.75 8.91
CA TYR A 195 -10.60 18.05 7.87
C TYR A 195 -9.62 16.88 7.63
N GLN A 196 -9.26 16.69 6.37
CA GLN A 196 -8.39 15.64 5.86
C GLN A 196 -7.44 16.21 4.82
N PHE A 197 -6.17 15.82 4.91
CA PHE A 197 -5.24 15.91 3.79
C PHE A 197 -5.34 14.66 2.92
N TRP A 198 -5.32 14.86 1.61
CA TRP A 198 -5.15 13.82 0.60
C TRP A 198 -3.91 14.15 -0.24
N PRO A 199 -2.71 13.70 0.16
CA PRO A 199 -1.49 13.84 -0.63
C PRO A 199 -1.40 12.79 -1.74
N ILE A 200 -0.82 13.19 -2.87
CA ILE A 200 -0.22 12.29 -3.85
C ILE A 200 1.30 12.36 -3.64
N ALA A 201 1.85 11.35 -2.98
CA ALA A 201 3.28 11.24 -2.70
C ALA A 201 3.94 10.15 -3.57
N PHE A 202 5.25 10.21 -3.76
CA PHE A 202 5.98 9.18 -4.50
C PHE A 202 7.45 9.04 -4.08
N ILE A 203 8.03 7.89 -4.40
CA ILE A 203 9.47 7.59 -4.29
C ILE A 203 10.00 7.02 -5.61
N VAL A 204 11.32 7.10 -5.80
CA VAL A 204 12.03 6.40 -6.86
C VAL A 204 12.50 5.04 -6.34
N GLU A 205 12.17 3.95 -7.04
CA GLU A 205 12.41 2.58 -6.60
C GLU A 205 13.88 2.34 -6.20
N ASP A 206 14.82 2.60 -7.10
CA ASP A 206 16.25 2.28 -6.95
C ASP A 206 17.09 3.44 -6.37
N MET A 207 16.47 4.33 -5.58
CA MET A 207 17.14 5.50 -4.98
C MET A 207 16.63 5.79 -3.56
N HIS A 208 16.83 4.84 -2.64
CA HIS A 208 16.37 4.94 -1.24
C HIS A 208 16.97 6.11 -0.44
N GLN A 209 18.04 6.73 -0.93
CA GLN A 209 18.61 7.95 -0.35
C GLN A 209 17.75 9.20 -0.58
N LEU A 210 16.89 9.19 -1.60
CA LEU A 210 15.95 10.29 -1.86
C LEU A 210 14.79 10.24 -0.87
N GLN A 211 14.45 11.39 -0.31
CA GLN A 211 13.28 11.53 0.56
C GLN A 211 11.98 11.39 -0.28
N PRO A 212 10.88 10.92 0.34
CA PRO A 212 9.58 10.91 -0.32
C PRO A 212 9.16 12.30 -0.81
N MET A 213 8.81 12.37 -2.09
CA MET A 213 8.37 13.59 -2.77
C MET A 213 6.85 13.70 -2.75
N VAL A 214 6.33 14.92 -2.83
CA VAL A 214 4.88 15.19 -2.85
C VAL A 214 4.53 15.93 -4.12
N ALA A 215 3.77 15.27 -5.00
CA ALA A 215 3.30 15.83 -6.27
C ALA A 215 2.12 16.77 -6.07
N ALA A 216 1.21 16.44 -5.14
CA ALA A 216 0.01 17.22 -4.86
C ALA A 216 -0.49 17.03 -3.42
N VAL A 217 -1.24 17.99 -2.90
CA VAL A 217 -1.97 17.89 -1.62
C VAL A 217 -3.34 18.55 -1.77
N TYR A 218 -4.40 17.80 -1.49
CA TYR A 218 -5.72 18.36 -1.21
C TYR A 218 -5.98 18.50 0.30
N TYR A 219 -6.74 19.51 0.72
CA TYR A 219 -7.19 19.76 2.09
C TYR A 219 -8.68 20.15 2.13
N GLY A 220 -9.51 19.40 2.86
CA GLY A 220 -10.93 19.74 3.04
C GLY A 220 -11.65 18.82 4.03
N GLU A 221 -12.93 19.11 4.32
CA GLU A 221 -13.76 18.35 5.28
C GLU A 221 -14.25 16.99 4.73
N SER A 222 -14.05 16.74 3.44
CA SER A 222 -14.46 15.50 2.75
C SER A 222 -13.40 15.07 1.74
N LYS A 223 -13.58 13.93 1.07
CA LYS A 223 -12.66 13.50 0.01
C LYS A 223 -12.72 14.49 -1.17
N PRO A 224 -11.61 14.73 -1.89
CA PRO A 224 -11.65 15.60 -3.06
C PRO A 224 -12.52 15.00 -4.18
N PRO A 225 -13.09 15.82 -5.08
CA PRO A 225 -13.72 15.33 -6.30
C PRO A 225 -12.71 14.57 -7.16
N LEU A 226 -12.87 13.25 -7.31
CA LEU A 226 -11.87 12.33 -7.89
C LEU A 226 -11.32 12.81 -9.24
N GLN A 227 -12.22 13.23 -10.13
CA GLN A 227 -11.90 13.71 -11.46
C GLN A 227 -10.96 14.93 -11.44
N LEU A 228 -11.29 15.95 -10.63
CA LEU A 228 -10.46 17.16 -10.51
C LEU A 228 -9.13 16.86 -9.82
N TYR A 229 -9.16 16.03 -8.77
CA TYR A 229 -8.00 15.65 -7.97
C TYR A 229 -6.89 14.97 -8.77
N LEU A 230 -7.26 14.09 -9.71
CA LEU A 230 -6.29 13.33 -10.50
C LEU A 230 -6.01 13.91 -11.89
N LYS A 231 -6.79 14.88 -12.38
CA LYS A 231 -6.65 15.44 -13.75
C LYS A 231 -5.23 15.93 -14.06
N GLN A 232 -4.69 16.83 -13.22
CA GLN A 232 -3.37 17.42 -13.45
C GLN A 232 -2.24 16.39 -13.24
N PHE A 233 -2.40 15.52 -12.24
CA PHE A 233 -1.49 14.40 -11.96
C PHE A 233 -1.37 13.43 -13.13
N VAL A 234 -2.50 12.96 -13.66
CA VAL A 234 -2.54 12.02 -14.79
C VAL A 234 -1.98 12.64 -16.06
N HIS A 235 -2.33 13.90 -16.34
CA HIS A 235 -1.85 14.60 -17.52
C HIS A 235 -0.32 14.72 -17.52
N GLU A 236 0.27 15.27 -16.44
CA GLU A 236 1.73 15.41 -16.32
C GLU A 236 2.44 14.05 -16.31
N LEU A 237 1.89 13.06 -15.60
CA LEU A 237 2.48 11.71 -15.56
C LEU A 237 2.49 11.07 -16.95
N ASN A 238 1.43 11.22 -17.75
CA ASN A 238 1.39 10.70 -19.12
C ASN A 238 2.47 11.31 -20.03
N GLU A 239 2.72 12.62 -19.93
CA GLU A 239 3.85 13.24 -20.64
C GLU A 239 5.19 12.63 -20.19
N ILE A 240 5.40 12.53 -18.88
CA ILE A 240 6.65 12.02 -18.31
C ILE A 240 6.90 10.55 -18.70
N LEU A 241 5.87 9.71 -18.75
CA LEU A 241 5.97 8.30 -19.16
C LEU A 241 6.24 8.16 -20.67
N ARG A 242 5.70 9.05 -21.50
CA ARG A 242 5.89 9.05 -22.97
C ARG A 242 7.25 9.63 -23.37
N ASP A 243 7.57 10.81 -22.86
CA ASP A 243 8.67 11.64 -23.34
C ASP A 243 9.95 11.43 -22.51
N GLY A 244 9.80 11.06 -21.23
CA GLY A 244 10.87 11.02 -20.24
C GLY A 244 11.14 12.41 -19.63
N LEU A 245 12.31 12.54 -19.00
CA LEU A 245 12.85 13.79 -18.47
C LEU A 245 14.26 14.03 -19.01
N PHE A 246 14.68 15.30 -19.11
CA PHE A 246 16.08 15.66 -19.34
C PHE A 246 16.65 16.26 -18.07
N ILE A 247 17.67 15.63 -17.50
CA ILE A 247 18.36 16.04 -16.28
C ILE A 247 19.86 16.00 -16.58
N ASN A 248 20.59 17.08 -16.29
CA ASN A 248 22.04 17.20 -16.56
C ASN A 248 22.41 16.83 -18.02
N ARG A 249 21.58 17.28 -18.97
CA ARG A 249 21.63 16.96 -20.42
C ARG A 249 21.42 15.47 -20.78
N GLN A 250 21.21 14.57 -19.82
CA GLN A 250 20.92 13.16 -20.05
C GLN A 250 19.42 12.87 -20.04
N LYS A 251 18.98 11.94 -20.90
CA LYS A 251 17.59 11.47 -20.92
C LYS A 251 17.35 10.42 -19.83
N VAL A 252 16.38 10.68 -18.97
CA VAL A 252 15.88 9.77 -17.94
C VAL A 252 14.52 9.25 -18.37
N THR A 253 14.42 7.95 -18.64
CA THR A 253 13.15 7.27 -18.91
C THR A 253 12.44 7.02 -17.59
N VAL A 254 11.14 7.32 -17.52
CA VAL A 254 10.34 7.14 -16.31
C VAL A 254 9.28 6.08 -16.53
N GLY A 255 9.10 5.18 -15.57
CA GLY A 255 8.00 4.22 -15.52
C GLY A 255 7.24 4.30 -14.21
N VAL A 256 6.01 3.78 -14.18
CA VAL A 256 5.33 3.46 -12.92
C VAL A 256 5.80 2.09 -12.45
N LYS A 257 6.06 1.93 -11.14
CA LYS A 257 6.24 0.60 -10.53
C LYS A 257 4.93 0.08 -9.96
N CYS A 258 4.26 0.89 -9.14
CA CYS A 258 2.96 0.57 -8.57
C CYS A 258 2.35 1.75 -7.80
N PHE A 259 1.07 1.63 -7.49
CA PHE A 259 0.34 2.41 -6.49
C PHE A 259 0.22 1.59 -5.19
N VAL A 260 0.77 2.12 -4.11
CA VAL A 260 0.67 1.59 -2.75
C VAL A 260 -0.31 2.48 -1.98
N CYS A 261 -1.47 1.95 -1.63
CA CYS A 261 -2.50 2.71 -0.93
C CYS A 261 -3.19 1.85 0.14
N ASP A 262 -3.79 2.49 1.14
CA ASP A 262 -4.78 1.85 2.01
C ASP A 262 -5.98 1.33 1.16
N THR A 263 -6.83 0.49 1.75
CA THR A 263 -7.94 -0.12 0.99
C THR A 263 -9.02 0.89 0.60
N GLN A 264 -9.27 1.92 1.40
CA GLN A 264 -10.29 2.93 1.14
C GLN A 264 -9.82 3.97 0.12
N ALA A 265 -8.55 4.37 0.19
CA ALA A 265 -7.86 5.22 -0.76
C ALA A 265 -7.72 4.52 -2.11
N ARG A 266 -7.33 3.23 -2.15
CA ARG A 266 -7.28 2.44 -3.39
C ARG A 266 -8.64 2.37 -4.08
N SER A 267 -9.71 2.06 -3.34
CA SER A 267 -11.08 2.06 -3.90
C SER A 267 -11.48 3.44 -4.43
N PHE A 268 -11.16 4.51 -3.69
CA PHE A 268 -11.46 5.88 -4.09
C PHE A 268 -10.71 6.29 -5.36
N ILE A 269 -9.38 6.16 -5.42
CA ILE A 269 -8.62 6.59 -6.60
C ILE A 269 -8.94 5.77 -7.85
N LYS A 270 -9.38 4.52 -7.68
CA LYS A 270 -9.87 3.68 -8.79
C LYS A 270 -11.34 3.92 -9.18
N GLY A 271 -12.11 4.70 -8.41
CA GLY A 271 -13.55 4.88 -8.64
C GLY A 271 -14.39 3.60 -8.42
N THR A 272 -13.94 2.67 -7.57
CA THR A 272 -14.62 1.39 -7.31
C THR A 272 -15.40 1.43 -5.99
N PRO A 273 -16.35 0.51 -5.76
CA PRO A 273 -16.99 0.34 -4.46
C PRO A 273 -16.00 0.17 -3.30
N ALA A 274 -16.47 0.52 -2.10
CA ALA A 274 -15.75 0.26 -0.86
C ALA A 274 -15.65 -1.24 -0.58
N CYS A 275 -14.59 -1.67 0.12
CA CYS A 275 -14.28 -3.08 0.38
C CYS A 275 -15.31 -3.85 1.23
N ASN A 276 -16.36 -3.19 1.72
CA ASN A 276 -17.48 -3.78 2.46
C ASN A 276 -18.79 -3.82 1.65
N ALA A 277 -18.82 -3.35 0.40
CA ALA A 277 -20.01 -3.45 -0.45
C ALA A 277 -20.28 -4.89 -0.89
N GLU A 278 -21.55 -5.24 -1.07
CA GLU A 278 -21.95 -6.61 -1.45
C GLU A 278 -21.51 -6.95 -2.87
N TYR A 279 -21.63 -6.00 -3.80
CA TYR A 279 -21.25 -6.14 -5.21
C TYR A 279 -20.00 -5.30 -5.52
N GLY A 280 -19.22 -5.74 -6.52
CA GLY A 280 -18.09 -4.97 -7.05
C GLY A 280 -16.95 -4.59 -6.09
N SER A 281 -16.88 -5.13 -4.88
CA SER A 281 -16.00 -4.63 -3.81
C SER A 281 -14.61 -5.28 -3.73
N CYS A 282 -14.50 -6.57 -4.07
CA CYS A 282 -13.20 -7.20 -4.28
C CYS A 282 -12.56 -6.57 -5.52
N ILE A 283 -11.24 -6.38 -5.53
CA ILE A 283 -10.55 -5.83 -6.71
C ILE A 283 -10.11 -6.94 -7.68
N LYS A 284 -9.63 -8.09 -7.15
CA LYS A 284 -9.05 -9.15 -7.98
C LYS A 284 -10.06 -10.08 -8.69
N CYS A 285 -11.31 -10.21 -8.22
CA CYS A 285 -12.29 -11.11 -8.83
C CYS A 285 -13.75 -10.70 -8.56
N THR A 286 -14.67 -11.24 -9.37
CA THR A 286 -16.12 -10.98 -9.34
C THR A 286 -16.85 -11.70 -8.18
N VAL A 287 -16.21 -11.77 -7.01
CA VAL A 287 -16.83 -12.34 -5.80
C VAL A 287 -17.86 -11.38 -5.22
N VAL A 288 -19.09 -11.89 -5.11
CA VAL A 288 -20.19 -11.22 -4.39
C VAL A 288 -20.05 -11.50 -2.89
N GLY A 289 -20.22 -10.46 -2.10
CA GLY A 289 -20.22 -10.50 -0.64
C GLY A 289 -21.47 -11.14 -0.06
N GLN A 290 -21.38 -11.55 1.19
CA GLN A 290 -22.49 -12.06 1.99
C GLN A 290 -22.39 -11.46 3.39
N TRP A 291 -23.48 -10.82 3.84
CA TRP A 291 -23.53 -10.24 5.18
C TRP A 291 -23.70 -11.32 6.25
N ASP A 292 -22.69 -11.50 7.09
CA ASP A 292 -22.81 -12.38 8.27
C ASP A 292 -23.52 -11.64 9.40
N ARG A 293 -24.76 -12.04 9.66
CA ARG A 293 -25.59 -11.51 10.76
C ARG A 293 -25.01 -11.78 12.15
N LYS A 294 -24.23 -12.86 12.34
CA LYS A 294 -23.61 -13.21 13.64
C LYS A 294 -22.34 -12.39 13.86
N GLY A 295 -21.47 -12.31 12.87
CA GLY A 295 -20.26 -11.49 12.90
C GLY A 295 -20.53 -9.97 12.81
N ARG A 296 -21.68 -9.57 12.25
CA ARG A 296 -22.03 -8.19 11.86
C ARG A 296 -20.99 -7.57 10.91
N HIS A 297 -20.61 -8.33 9.88
CA HIS A 297 -19.66 -7.88 8.86
C HIS A 297 -19.92 -8.54 7.50
N MET A 298 -19.47 -7.88 6.44
CA MET A 298 -19.43 -8.45 5.09
C MET A 298 -18.35 -9.56 5.00
N ASN A 299 -18.62 -10.63 4.27
CA ASN A 299 -17.70 -11.73 3.98
C ASN A 299 -17.67 -12.04 2.48
N TYR A 300 -16.52 -12.45 1.96
CA TYR A 300 -16.36 -12.93 0.58
C TYR A 300 -15.96 -14.41 0.63
N PRO A 301 -16.93 -15.35 0.66
CA PRO A 301 -16.64 -16.76 0.93
C PRO A 301 -16.05 -17.49 -0.29
N ARG A 302 -16.54 -17.17 -1.50
CA ARG A 302 -16.10 -17.76 -2.77
C ARG A 302 -14.68 -17.31 -3.15
N PHE A 303 -14.01 -18.14 -3.93
CA PHE A 303 -12.61 -17.93 -4.38
C PHE A 303 -12.37 -18.42 -5.82
N ASP A 304 -13.35 -19.14 -6.35
CA ASP A 304 -13.52 -19.67 -7.70
C ASP A 304 -14.19 -18.68 -8.68
N CYS A 305 -14.24 -17.39 -8.31
CA CYS A 305 -14.83 -16.34 -9.16
C CYS A 305 -13.85 -15.89 -10.27
N PRO A 306 -14.35 -15.56 -11.47
CA PRO A 306 -13.56 -14.93 -12.54
C PRO A 306 -12.65 -13.81 -12.01
N ARG A 307 -11.36 -13.86 -12.38
CA ARG A 307 -10.41 -12.78 -12.10
C ARG A 307 -10.69 -11.59 -13.00
N ARG A 308 -10.49 -10.38 -12.48
CA ARG A 308 -10.47 -9.18 -13.30
C ARG A 308 -9.09 -8.96 -13.89
N THR A 309 -9.07 -8.45 -15.11
CA THR A 309 -7.90 -7.98 -15.85
C THR A 309 -7.99 -6.48 -16.07
N ASP A 310 -6.89 -5.84 -16.45
CA ASP A 310 -6.88 -4.44 -16.90
C ASP A 310 -7.91 -4.19 -18.04
N GLU A 311 -7.93 -5.05 -19.05
CA GLU A 311 -8.92 -5.02 -20.14
C GLU A 311 -10.37 -5.04 -19.62
N SER A 312 -10.70 -5.97 -18.71
CA SER A 312 -12.06 -6.08 -18.15
C SER A 312 -12.49 -4.82 -17.38
N PHE A 313 -11.52 -4.11 -16.77
CA PHE A 313 -11.74 -2.87 -16.03
C PHE A 313 -11.95 -1.69 -16.98
N ARG A 314 -11.12 -1.57 -18.02
CA ARG A 314 -11.21 -0.51 -19.03
C ARG A 314 -12.50 -0.63 -19.85
N ASN A 315 -12.89 -1.86 -20.20
CA ASN A 315 -14.14 -2.18 -20.88
C ASN A 315 -15.36 -2.21 -19.95
N LYS A 316 -15.18 -2.04 -18.63
CA LYS A 316 -16.23 -2.05 -17.59
C LYS A 316 -17.16 -3.25 -17.64
N THR A 317 -16.62 -4.45 -17.85
CA THR A 317 -17.43 -5.67 -18.04
C THR A 317 -18.17 -6.13 -16.77
N ASP A 318 -17.82 -5.58 -15.61
CA ASP A 318 -18.43 -5.82 -14.31
C ASP A 318 -18.95 -4.47 -13.77
N GLU A 319 -20.15 -4.07 -14.20
CA GLU A 319 -20.73 -2.74 -13.93
C GLU A 319 -20.73 -2.39 -12.44
N ASP A 320 -21.03 -3.37 -11.57
CA ASP A 320 -21.02 -3.22 -10.12
C ASP A 320 -19.65 -2.78 -9.57
N HIS A 321 -18.55 -3.09 -10.27
CA HIS A 321 -17.19 -2.71 -9.87
C HIS A 321 -16.87 -1.23 -10.13
N HIS A 322 -17.71 -0.50 -10.85
CA HIS A 322 -17.47 0.88 -11.27
C HIS A 322 -18.49 1.84 -10.65
N LYS A 323 -18.07 2.57 -9.62
CA LYS A 323 -18.88 3.61 -8.97
C LYS A 323 -18.78 4.96 -9.69
N GLU A 324 -17.58 5.28 -10.17
CA GLU A 324 -17.29 6.51 -10.90
C GLU A 324 -16.09 6.26 -11.85
N ASN A 325 -15.98 7.08 -12.91
CA ASN A 325 -14.78 7.02 -13.77
C ASN A 325 -13.56 7.51 -12.99
N THR A 326 -12.42 6.86 -13.16
CA THR A 326 -11.12 7.37 -12.67
C THR A 326 -10.27 7.87 -13.83
N PRO A 327 -9.62 9.05 -13.74
CA PRO A 327 -8.63 9.49 -14.73
C PRO A 327 -7.43 8.54 -14.86
N LEU A 328 -7.18 7.65 -13.88
CA LEU A 328 -6.05 6.72 -13.94
C LEU A 328 -6.12 5.74 -15.11
N ILE A 329 -7.28 5.56 -15.75
CA ILE A 329 -7.40 4.77 -16.98
C ILE A 329 -6.65 5.40 -18.15
N ASP A 330 -6.38 6.70 -18.15
CA ASP A 330 -5.64 7.33 -19.25
C ASP A 330 -4.13 7.02 -19.18
N LEU A 331 -3.65 6.44 -18.07
CA LEU A 331 -2.26 6.03 -17.89
C LEU A 331 -1.99 4.63 -18.51
N PRO A 332 -0.78 4.38 -19.04
CA PRO A 332 -0.34 3.06 -19.49
C PRO A 332 0.10 2.19 -18.31
N ILE A 333 -0.84 1.92 -17.38
CA ILE A 333 -0.67 1.07 -16.20
C ILE A 333 -1.70 -0.06 -16.20
N ASP A 334 -1.38 -1.18 -15.56
CA ASP A 334 -2.34 -2.27 -15.33
C ASP A 334 -3.24 -1.93 -14.13
N MET A 335 -4.54 -1.73 -14.38
CA MET A 335 -5.48 -1.34 -13.35
C MET A 335 -5.70 -2.40 -12.25
N MET A 336 -5.15 -3.61 -12.36
CA MET A 336 -5.25 -4.70 -11.38
C MET A 336 -3.93 -5.01 -10.67
N GLU A 337 -2.84 -5.17 -11.41
CA GLU A 337 -1.56 -5.64 -10.86
C GLU A 337 -0.63 -4.49 -10.43
N ASP A 338 -0.70 -3.31 -11.06
CA ASP A 338 0.07 -2.13 -10.59
C ASP A 338 -0.51 -1.52 -9.30
N PHE A 339 -1.69 -1.97 -8.85
CA PHE A 339 -2.27 -1.56 -7.57
C PHE A 339 -1.98 -2.61 -6.50
N VAL A 340 -1.01 -2.35 -5.61
CA VAL A 340 -0.61 -3.32 -4.58
C VAL A 340 -1.74 -3.52 -3.59
N ILE A 341 -2.38 -4.69 -3.62
CA ILE A 341 -3.46 -5.10 -2.70
C ILE A 341 -2.92 -5.96 -1.54
N ALA A 342 -1.80 -6.65 -1.77
CA ALA A 342 -1.26 -7.65 -0.83
C ALA A 342 -0.18 -7.05 0.08
N ASP A 343 -0.58 -6.50 1.22
CA ASP A 343 0.34 -6.18 2.31
C ASP A 343 0.24 -7.20 3.46
N SER A 344 1.39 -7.74 3.86
CA SER A 344 1.51 -8.70 4.96
C SER A 344 1.05 -8.16 6.31
N LEU A 345 1.26 -6.85 6.56
CA LEU A 345 0.87 -6.20 7.81
C LEU A 345 -0.65 -6.19 7.99
N HIS A 346 -1.42 -5.82 6.97
CA HIS A 346 -2.88 -5.77 7.05
C HIS A 346 -3.54 -7.13 6.84
N LEU A 347 -3.02 -7.99 5.96
CA LEU A 347 -3.61 -9.30 5.68
C LEU A 347 -3.28 -10.34 6.76
N PHE A 348 -2.00 -10.57 7.05
CA PHE A 348 -1.58 -11.66 7.93
C PHE A 348 -1.46 -11.20 9.38
N HIS A 349 -0.77 -10.09 9.65
CA HIS A 349 -0.43 -9.69 11.03
C HIS A 349 -1.63 -9.07 11.77
N LEU A 350 -2.15 -7.94 11.28
CA LEU A 350 -3.32 -7.25 11.83
C LEU A 350 -4.65 -7.84 11.34
N GLY A 351 -4.64 -8.64 10.28
CA GLY A 351 -5.80 -9.38 9.80
C GLY A 351 -5.96 -10.71 10.54
N ILE A 352 -5.40 -11.78 9.96
CA ILE A 352 -5.61 -13.16 10.42
C ILE A 352 -5.05 -13.41 11.82
N MET A 353 -3.76 -13.11 12.07
CA MET A 353 -3.09 -13.46 13.33
C MET A 353 -3.71 -12.73 14.53
N ARG A 354 -4.00 -11.43 14.40
CA ARG A 354 -4.77 -10.68 15.40
C ARG A 354 -6.12 -11.34 15.64
N ARG A 355 -6.89 -11.67 14.59
CA ARG A 355 -8.21 -12.32 14.73
C ARG A 355 -8.11 -13.67 15.45
N CYS A 356 -7.11 -14.49 15.16
CA CYS A 356 -6.86 -15.76 15.85
C CYS A 356 -6.59 -15.55 17.35
N LEU A 357 -5.65 -14.68 17.72
CA LEU A 357 -5.31 -14.41 19.14
C LEU A 357 -6.48 -13.82 19.93
N TYR A 358 -7.26 -12.92 19.32
CA TYR A 358 -8.50 -12.43 19.91
C TYR A 358 -9.54 -13.55 20.09
N GLY A 359 -9.72 -14.39 19.07
CA GLY A 359 -10.62 -15.54 19.12
C GLY A 359 -10.28 -16.53 20.22
N TRP A 360 -9.00 -16.91 20.35
CA TRP A 360 -8.52 -17.83 21.38
C TRP A 360 -8.56 -17.22 22.78
N ARG A 361 -8.25 -15.93 22.94
CA ARG A 361 -8.26 -15.29 24.27
C ARG A 361 -9.67 -14.95 24.77
N GLU A 362 -10.49 -14.34 23.93
CA GLU A 362 -11.79 -13.81 24.34
C GLU A 362 -12.92 -14.84 24.13
N GLY A 363 -12.73 -15.80 23.22
CA GLY A 363 -13.76 -16.77 22.81
C GLY A 363 -14.74 -16.22 21.78
N SER A 364 -14.43 -15.07 21.16
CA SER A 364 -15.33 -14.25 20.34
C SER A 364 -15.77 -14.90 19.01
N TYR A 365 -15.15 -16.01 18.59
CA TYR A 365 -15.52 -16.77 17.38
C TYR A 365 -15.86 -18.23 17.65
N ASN A 366 -15.21 -18.87 18.64
CA ASN A 366 -15.50 -20.25 19.04
C ASN A 366 -15.07 -20.47 20.49
N PHE A 367 -16.03 -20.70 21.38
CA PHE A 367 -15.76 -20.93 22.80
C PHE A 367 -15.02 -22.26 23.08
N ARG A 368 -15.11 -23.25 22.17
CA ARG A 368 -14.41 -24.55 22.31
C ARG A 368 -12.89 -24.45 22.12
N THR A 369 -12.42 -23.37 21.49
CA THR A 369 -11.00 -23.08 21.27
C THR A 369 -10.54 -21.88 22.09
N LYS A 370 -11.27 -21.56 23.17
CA LYS A 370 -10.95 -20.47 24.08
C LYS A 370 -9.96 -20.97 25.13
N LEU A 371 -8.87 -20.24 25.31
CA LEU A 371 -7.91 -20.44 26.38
C LEU A 371 -8.59 -20.16 27.74
N SER A 372 -8.34 -21.04 28.70
CA SER A 372 -8.67 -20.76 30.09
C SER A 372 -7.87 -19.54 30.59
N LYS A 373 -8.29 -18.94 31.72
CA LYS A 373 -7.53 -17.84 32.32
C LYS A 373 -6.09 -18.30 32.63
N THR A 374 -5.94 -19.49 33.23
CA THR A 374 -4.64 -20.08 33.56
C THR A 374 -3.78 -20.25 32.31
N GLN A 375 -4.30 -20.85 31.24
CA GLN A 375 -3.58 -21.01 29.97
C GLN A 375 -3.18 -19.67 29.34
N ALA A 376 -4.01 -18.64 29.45
CA ALA A 376 -3.69 -17.30 28.94
C ALA A 376 -2.62 -16.58 29.80
N ASP A 377 -2.57 -16.85 31.10
CA ASP A 377 -1.55 -16.34 32.01
C ASP A 377 -0.21 -17.10 31.83
N GLU A 378 -0.24 -18.44 31.69
CA GLU A 378 0.90 -19.31 31.34
C GLU A 378 1.51 -18.93 29.98
N MET A 379 0.70 -18.83 28.92
CA MET A 379 1.17 -18.38 27.60
C MET A 379 1.72 -16.95 27.65
N SER A 380 1.19 -16.09 28.53
CA SER A 380 1.74 -14.75 28.75
C SER A 380 3.10 -14.78 29.45
N GLN A 381 3.34 -15.75 30.35
CA GLN A 381 4.64 -15.96 30.98
C GLN A 381 5.67 -16.48 29.98
N MET A 382 5.31 -17.47 29.15
CA MET A 382 6.18 -17.95 28.06
C MET A 382 6.58 -16.83 27.10
N LEU A 383 5.63 -15.96 26.72
CA LEU A 383 5.91 -14.79 25.89
C LEU A 383 6.88 -13.79 26.56
N GLN A 384 6.86 -13.68 27.89
CA GLN A 384 7.85 -12.88 28.62
C GLN A 384 9.23 -13.52 28.57
N THR A 385 9.35 -14.80 28.91
CA THR A 385 10.63 -15.56 28.85
C THR A 385 11.22 -15.59 27.44
N CYS A 386 10.38 -15.63 26.39
CA CYS A 386 10.85 -15.51 25.00
C CYS A 386 11.50 -14.16 24.68
N ASN A 387 11.29 -13.09 25.46
CA ASN A 387 11.99 -11.83 25.27
C ASN A 387 13.43 -11.87 25.76
N ASP A 388 13.74 -12.71 26.74
CA ASP A 388 15.07 -12.81 27.37
C ASP A 388 16.07 -13.54 26.45
N THR A 389 15.57 -14.41 25.57
CA THR A 389 16.35 -15.23 24.61
C THR A 389 16.17 -14.80 23.15
N LYS A 390 15.54 -13.64 22.92
CA LYS A 390 15.12 -13.18 21.60
C LYS A 390 16.30 -12.61 20.78
N PRO A 391 16.38 -12.90 19.46
CA PRO A 391 17.33 -12.21 18.57
C PRO A 391 17.18 -10.68 18.57
N MET A 392 18.31 -9.98 18.46
CA MET A 392 18.37 -8.51 18.43
C MET A 392 17.66 -7.91 17.21
N ASP A 393 17.59 -8.64 16.09
CA ASP A 393 16.90 -8.23 14.86
C ASP A 393 15.39 -7.99 15.07
N PHE A 394 14.80 -8.61 16.10
CA PHE A 394 13.41 -8.40 16.44
C PHE A 394 13.29 -7.09 17.25
N GLN A 395 13.07 -5.97 16.56
CA GLN A 395 13.07 -4.61 17.11
C GLN A 395 12.13 -4.32 18.32
N ARG A 396 11.16 -5.19 18.64
CA ARG A 396 10.21 -4.99 19.76
C ARG A 396 10.10 -6.23 20.64
N SER A 397 10.05 -6.02 21.95
CA SER A 397 9.64 -7.07 22.91
C SER A 397 8.16 -7.37 22.74
N ILE A 398 7.79 -8.64 22.85
CA ILE A 398 6.40 -9.10 22.73
C ILE A 398 5.73 -8.99 24.09
N ARG A 399 4.61 -8.26 24.11
CA ARG A 399 3.83 -8.03 25.33
C ARG A 399 2.94 -9.23 25.66
N THR A 400 2.50 -9.32 26.90
CA THR A 400 1.54 -10.34 27.35
C THR A 400 0.21 -10.24 26.61
N LEU A 401 -0.59 -11.31 26.66
CA LEU A 401 -1.89 -11.36 26.01
C LEU A 401 -2.87 -10.33 26.57
N LYS A 402 -2.69 -9.92 27.84
CA LYS A 402 -3.44 -8.81 28.47
C LYS A 402 -3.42 -7.53 27.63
N CYS A 403 -2.31 -7.31 26.92
CA CYS A 403 -2.03 -6.13 26.12
C CYS A 403 -2.33 -6.28 24.62
N LEU A 404 -3.00 -7.36 24.15
CA LEU A 404 -3.28 -7.59 22.72
C LEU A 404 -3.81 -6.35 21.97
N LYS A 405 -4.72 -5.58 22.58
CA LYS A 405 -5.27 -4.35 21.97
C LYS A 405 -4.25 -3.26 21.64
N PHE A 406 -3.04 -3.36 22.18
CA PHE A 406 -1.94 -2.44 21.95
C PHE A 406 -0.82 -3.04 21.10
N TRP A 407 -0.84 -4.35 20.82
CA TRP A 407 0.17 -5.02 19.99
C TRP A 407 0.28 -4.34 18.62
N LYS A 408 1.51 -4.16 18.15
CA LYS A 408 1.81 -3.64 16.80
C LYS A 408 1.97 -4.82 15.84
N GLY A 409 1.88 -4.53 14.54
CA GLY A 409 2.00 -5.56 13.49
C GLY A 409 3.29 -6.38 13.56
N SER A 410 4.40 -5.81 14.02
CA SER A 410 5.67 -6.53 14.21
C SER A 410 5.61 -7.58 15.33
N GLU A 411 4.86 -7.37 16.41
CA GLU A 411 4.66 -8.42 17.44
C GLU A 411 3.80 -9.56 16.89
N TYR A 412 2.74 -9.24 16.14
CA TYR A 412 1.94 -10.25 15.44
C TYR A 412 2.74 -11.01 14.36
N ARG A 413 3.68 -10.35 13.66
CA ARG A 413 4.60 -10.98 12.71
C ARG A 413 5.52 -11.98 13.40
N VAL A 414 6.21 -11.57 14.47
CA VAL A 414 7.13 -12.45 15.18
C VAL A 414 6.39 -13.61 15.85
N PHE A 415 5.18 -13.37 16.35
CA PHE A 415 4.32 -14.44 16.85
C PHE A 415 3.87 -15.40 15.74
N LEU A 416 3.42 -14.90 14.58
CA LEU A 416 2.99 -15.76 13.47
C LEU A 416 4.12 -16.63 12.92
N LEU A 417 5.31 -16.05 12.70
CA LEU A 417 6.39 -16.72 11.98
C LEU A 417 7.33 -17.55 12.87
N TYR A 418 7.49 -17.21 14.15
CA TYR A 418 8.54 -17.79 15.00
C TYR A 418 8.03 -18.33 16.34
N LEU A 419 7.33 -17.52 17.15
CA LEU A 419 6.96 -17.97 18.50
C LEU A 419 5.71 -18.85 18.53
N GLY A 420 4.70 -18.55 17.72
CA GLY A 420 3.44 -19.28 17.66
C GLY A 420 3.60 -20.77 17.39
N PRO A 421 4.46 -21.21 16.45
CA PRO A 421 4.72 -22.63 16.20
C PRO A 421 5.24 -23.36 17.44
N VAL A 422 6.04 -22.70 18.28
CA VAL A 422 6.56 -23.33 19.52
C VAL A 422 5.53 -23.26 20.63
N ILE A 423 5.00 -22.06 20.91
CA ILE A 423 4.17 -21.78 22.08
C ILE A 423 2.79 -22.44 21.97
N LEU A 424 2.12 -22.36 20.80
CA LEU A 424 0.71 -22.76 20.69
C LEU A 424 0.47 -24.27 20.79
N LYS A 425 1.53 -25.09 20.67
CA LYS A 425 1.46 -26.55 20.68
C LYS A 425 0.80 -27.10 21.95
N ASP A 426 1.09 -26.49 23.09
CA ASP A 426 0.64 -26.96 24.40
C ASP A 426 -0.71 -26.33 24.84
N PHE A 427 -1.20 -25.32 24.10
CA PHE A 427 -2.42 -24.58 24.43
C PHE A 427 -3.60 -24.80 23.46
N LEU A 428 -3.35 -25.23 22.23
CA LEU A 428 -4.38 -25.45 21.22
C LEU A 428 -4.63 -26.94 20.99
N LEU A 429 -5.89 -27.29 20.72
CA LEU A 429 -6.26 -28.63 20.25
C LEU A 429 -5.50 -28.96 18.96
N SER A 430 -5.06 -30.21 18.79
CA SER A 430 -4.17 -30.64 17.69
C SER A 430 -4.63 -30.15 16.31
N GLU A 431 -5.91 -30.34 15.98
CA GLU A 431 -6.49 -29.81 14.73
C GLU A 431 -6.24 -28.29 14.60
N VAL A 432 -6.54 -27.50 15.62
CA VAL A 432 -6.43 -26.03 15.57
C VAL A 432 -4.98 -25.59 15.42
N TYR A 433 -4.06 -26.30 16.09
CA TYR A 433 -2.63 -26.10 15.99
C TYR A 433 -2.09 -26.43 14.59
N GLU A 434 -2.49 -27.56 13.98
CA GLU A 434 -2.13 -27.90 12.59
C GLU A 434 -2.56 -26.83 11.58
N HIS A 435 -3.77 -26.27 11.74
CA HIS A 435 -4.23 -25.18 10.87
C HIS A 435 -3.45 -23.87 11.11
N PHE A 436 -2.99 -23.63 12.32
CA PHE A 436 -2.06 -22.53 12.58
C PHE A 436 -0.69 -22.79 11.93
N LEU A 437 -0.17 -24.02 11.98
CA LEU A 437 1.07 -24.38 11.29
C LEU A 437 0.95 -24.22 9.77
N HIS A 438 -0.16 -24.65 9.15
CA HIS A 438 -0.40 -24.42 7.72
C HIS A 438 -0.34 -22.92 7.35
N LEU A 439 -0.95 -22.05 8.16
CA LEU A 439 -0.87 -20.60 7.98
C LEU A 439 0.57 -20.09 8.18
N SER A 440 1.24 -20.51 9.25
CA SER A 440 2.63 -20.11 9.55
C SER A 440 3.57 -20.49 8.41
N THR A 441 3.53 -21.74 7.95
CA THR A 441 4.34 -22.25 6.84
C THR A 441 4.05 -21.52 5.53
N ALA A 442 2.78 -21.32 5.17
CA ALA A 442 2.41 -20.59 3.96
C ALA A 442 2.90 -19.14 3.99
N VAL A 443 2.74 -18.44 5.12
CA VAL A 443 3.21 -17.05 5.25
C VAL A 443 4.74 -16.98 5.31
N THR A 444 5.44 -17.97 5.87
CA THR A 444 6.91 -18.08 5.80
C THR A 444 7.39 -18.22 4.35
N ILE A 445 6.77 -19.09 3.55
CA ILE A 445 7.06 -19.25 2.12
C ILE A 445 6.86 -17.92 1.38
N LEU A 446 5.70 -17.28 1.56
CA LEU A 446 5.35 -16.00 0.94
C LEU A 446 6.23 -14.82 1.40
N SER A 447 6.93 -14.95 2.53
CA SER A 447 7.77 -13.89 3.11
C SER A 447 9.22 -13.90 2.62
N CYS A 448 9.68 -14.91 1.87
CA CYS A 448 11.08 -15.04 1.47
C CYS A 448 11.27 -15.57 0.05
N LYS A 449 12.02 -14.85 -0.79
CA LYS A 449 12.35 -15.27 -2.17
C LYS A 449 13.04 -16.64 -2.25
N TYR A 450 13.76 -17.05 -1.21
CA TYR A 450 14.42 -18.36 -1.11
C TYR A 450 13.44 -19.55 -1.17
N TYR A 451 12.18 -19.34 -0.79
CA TYR A 451 11.12 -20.36 -0.84
C TYR A 451 10.21 -20.21 -2.07
N SER A 452 10.61 -19.44 -3.08
CA SER A 452 9.77 -19.18 -4.27
C SER A 452 9.39 -20.43 -5.06
N GLN A 453 10.20 -21.50 -5.04
CA GLN A 453 9.82 -22.80 -5.63
C GLN A 453 8.68 -23.53 -4.90
N TYR A 454 8.24 -23.04 -3.74
CA TYR A 454 7.17 -23.65 -2.92
C TYR A 454 5.87 -22.82 -2.90
N LEU A 455 5.71 -21.85 -3.81
CA LEU A 455 4.51 -21.01 -3.86
C LEU A 455 3.21 -21.82 -4.05
N ASP A 456 3.23 -22.86 -4.87
CA ASP A 456 2.09 -23.78 -5.08
C ASP A 456 1.69 -24.51 -3.78
N ILE A 457 2.69 -24.82 -2.92
CA ILE A 457 2.45 -25.40 -1.60
C ILE A 457 1.80 -24.36 -0.69
N ALA A 458 2.24 -23.10 -0.71
CA ALA A 458 1.61 -22.04 0.07
C ALA A 458 0.17 -21.76 -0.36
N GLU A 459 -0.14 -21.77 -1.67
CA GLU A 459 -1.52 -21.68 -2.18
C GLU A 459 -2.37 -22.88 -1.69
N THR A 460 -1.82 -24.09 -1.75
CA THR A 460 -2.48 -25.29 -1.24
C THR A 460 -2.78 -25.18 0.26
N LEU A 461 -1.80 -24.80 1.08
CA LEU A 461 -1.95 -24.64 2.53
C LEU A 461 -3.00 -23.59 2.92
N LEU A 462 -3.11 -22.50 2.16
CA LEU A 462 -4.12 -21.44 2.37
C LEU A 462 -5.53 -21.85 1.90
N THR A 463 -5.66 -22.79 0.96
CA THR A 463 -6.96 -23.25 0.42
C THR A 463 -7.49 -24.53 1.08
N PHE A 464 -6.61 -25.41 1.58
CA PHE A 464 -6.92 -26.79 2.04
C PHE A 464 -8.13 -26.89 2.97
N LYS A 465 -8.21 -26.05 4.02
CA LYS A 465 -9.30 -26.17 5.01
C LYS A 465 -10.68 -25.76 4.46
N LYS A 466 -10.76 -24.92 3.43
CA LYS A 466 -12.05 -24.59 2.78
C LYS A 466 -12.62 -25.79 2.04
N HIS A 467 -11.80 -26.72 1.53
CA HIS A 467 -12.28 -27.93 0.88
C HIS A 467 -13.06 -28.83 1.86
N LEU A 468 -12.52 -29.06 3.06
CA LEU A 468 -13.22 -29.76 4.16
C LEU A 468 -14.47 -29.00 4.64
N GLY A 469 -14.41 -27.67 4.67
CA GLY A 469 -15.57 -26.82 4.96
C GLY A 469 -16.69 -26.96 3.92
N HIS A 470 -16.35 -26.97 2.64
CA HIS A 470 -17.28 -27.20 1.53
C HIS A 470 -17.89 -28.61 1.62
N ILE A 471 -17.07 -29.65 1.83
CA ILE A 471 -17.54 -31.03 2.06
C ILE A 471 -18.56 -31.09 3.21
N LYS A 472 -18.31 -30.36 4.30
CA LYS A 472 -19.27 -30.26 5.42
C LYS A 472 -20.59 -29.57 5.04
N MET A 473 -20.58 -28.59 4.13
CA MET A 473 -21.80 -27.96 3.59
C MET A 473 -22.56 -28.85 2.59
N LEU A 474 -21.96 -29.93 2.08
CA LEU A 474 -22.68 -30.91 1.26
C LEU A 474 -23.63 -31.80 2.10
N VAL A 475 -23.47 -31.80 3.43
CA VAL A 475 -24.40 -32.46 4.37
C VAL A 475 -25.51 -31.50 4.76
N ARG A 476 -26.73 -31.77 4.30
CA ARG A 476 -27.95 -30.99 4.59
C ARG A 476 -28.71 -31.49 5.82
N SER A 477 -28.56 -32.76 6.19
CA SER A 477 -29.21 -33.35 7.38
C SER A 477 -28.37 -34.48 7.99
N GLY A 478 -28.72 -34.92 9.21
CA GLY A 478 -28.04 -36.05 9.86
C GLY A 478 -28.31 -37.43 9.24
N ASN A 479 -29.20 -37.54 8.24
CA ASN A 479 -29.57 -38.82 7.64
C ASN A 479 -28.61 -39.22 6.51
N LEU A 480 -27.81 -40.28 6.71
CA LEU A 480 -26.81 -40.77 5.73
C LEU A 480 -25.84 -39.67 5.21
N PRO A 481 -25.10 -38.97 6.09
CA PRO A 481 -24.26 -37.84 5.71
C PRO A 481 -23.19 -38.18 4.67
N LEU A 482 -22.60 -39.39 4.74
CA LEU A 482 -21.63 -39.86 3.76
C LEU A 482 -22.24 -40.03 2.35
N SER A 483 -23.49 -40.49 2.26
CA SER A 483 -24.23 -40.58 0.99
C SER A 483 -24.58 -39.21 0.41
N GLN A 484 -24.83 -38.22 1.27
CA GLN A 484 -25.06 -36.84 0.81
C GLN A 484 -23.78 -36.23 0.22
N ILE A 485 -22.64 -36.39 0.91
CA ILE A 485 -21.33 -35.94 0.45
C ILE A 485 -20.96 -36.61 -0.87
N SER A 486 -20.97 -37.94 -0.93
CA SER A 486 -20.48 -38.67 -2.11
C SER A 486 -21.29 -38.36 -3.37
N ARG A 487 -22.62 -38.36 -3.28
CA ARG A 487 -23.49 -37.97 -4.41
C ARG A 487 -23.20 -36.54 -4.88
N ARG A 488 -23.06 -35.58 -3.96
CA ARG A 488 -22.81 -34.17 -4.32
C ARG A 488 -21.42 -33.95 -4.91
N ILE A 489 -20.38 -34.67 -4.45
CA ILE A 489 -19.05 -34.65 -5.08
C ILE A 489 -19.12 -35.20 -6.50
N ILE A 490 -19.83 -36.31 -6.71
CA ILE A 490 -20.03 -36.91 -8.04
C ILE A 490 -20.77 -35.94 -8.97
N GLU A 491 -21.89 -35.35 -8.52
CA GLU A 491 -22.64 -34.34 -9.28
C GLU A 491 -21.78 -33.11 -9.64
N LEU A 492 -21.00 -32.59 -8.69
CA LEU A 492 -20.09 -31.45 -8.93
C LEU A 492 -18.94 -31.79 -9.90
N SER A 493 -18.47 -33.04 -9.89
CA SER A 493 -17.48 -33.52 -10.86
C SER A 493 -18.05 -33.68 -12.27
N ALA A 494 -19.32 -34.06 -12.40
CA ALA A 494 -20.02 -34.15 -13.68
C ALA A 494 -20.31 -32.77 -14.30
N LEU A 495 -20.50 -31.74 -13.46
CA LEU A 495 -20.71 -30.35 -13.91
C LEU A 495 -19.43 -29.64 -14.40
N ASN A 496 -18.24 -30.19 -14.14
CA ASN A 496 -16.96 -29.60 -14.55
C ASN A 496 -16.08 -30.56 -15.40
N PRO A 497 -16.47 -30.93 -16.64
CA PRO A 497 -15.68 -31.84 -17.48
C PRO A 497 -14.25 -31.35 -17.78
N SER A 498 -13.98 -30.05 -17.64
CA SER A 498 -12.72 -29.40 -18.02
C SER A 498 -11.76 -29.08 -16.86
N LYS A 499 -12.12 -29.40 -15.60
CA LYS A 499 -11.21 -29.26 -14.43
C LYS A 499 -11.23 -30.50 -13.51
N SER A 500 -11.14 -31.67 -14.12
CA SER A 500 -10.39 -32.76 -13.50
C SER A 500 -8.96 -32.27 -13.21
N ILE A 501 -8.47 -32.50 -11.99
CA ILE A 501 -7.04 -32.39 -11.68
C ILE A 501 -6.34 -33.52 -12.43
N ARG A 502 -6.03 -33.28 -13.70
CA ARG A 502 -5.00 -34.05 -14.39
C ARG A 502 -3.68 -33.72 -13.71
N ASN A 503 -3.03 -34.72 -13.14
CA ASN A 503 -1.60 -34.67 -12.86
C ASN A 503 -0.87 -34.50 -14.19
N CYS A 504 -0.76 -33.26 -14.68
CA CYS A 504 -0.11 -32.94 -15.93
C CYS A 504 1.42 -32.88 -15.72
N CYS A 505 1.98 -33.98 -15.21
CA CYS A 505 3.40 -34.16 -14.99
C CYS A 505 4.10 -34.56 -16.30
N ILE A 506 3.94 -33.74 -17.34
CA ILE A 506 4.91 -33.70 -18.44
C ILE A 506 6.02 -32.77 -17.98
N TYR A 507 7.06 -33.33 -17.34
CA TYR A 507 8.29 -32.59 -17.10
C TYR A 507 9.31 -32.90 -18.20
N VAL A 508 9.85 -31.83 -18.78
CA VAL A 508 10.89 -31.92 -19.80
C VAL A 508 12.23 -31.75 -19.10
N GLU A 509 13.01 -32.82 -18.99
CA GLU A 509 14.41 -32.68 -18.60
C GLU A 509 15.16 -31.96 -19.73
N ASN A 510 15.81 -30.83 -19.41
CA ASN A 510 16.63 -30.08 -20.35
C ASN A 510 18.04 -30.71 -20.49
N GLU A 511 18.13 -32.04 -20.50
CA GLU A 511 19.34 -32.76 -20.90
C GLU A 511 19.36 -32.91 -22.43
N ILE A 512 20.44 -32.45 -23.08
CA ILE A 512 20.69 -32.71 -24.49
C ILE A 512 21.38 -34.07 -24.60
N ILE A 513 20.66 -35.08 -25.07
CA ILE A 513 21.19 -36.44 -25.23
C ILE A 513 21.71 -36.61 -26.65
N ASN A 514 23.03 -36.66 -26.85
CA ASN A 514 23.61 -36.91 -28.18
C ASN A 514 23.43 -38.38 -28.60
N TYR A 515 22.36 -38.70 -29.32
CA TYR A 515 22.13 -40.03 -29.91
C TYR A 515 22.39 -40.03 -31.42
N VAL A 516 23.01 -41.11 -31.93
CA VAL A 516 23.37 -41.28 -33.35
C VAL A 516 22.30 -42.10 -34.06
N HIS A 517 21.77 -41.58 -35.17
CA HIS A 517 20.90 -42.32 -36.10
C HIS A 517 21.03 -41.78 -37.53
N ASP A 518 20.66 -42.61 -38.51
CA ASP A 518 20.89 -42.36 -39.93
C ASP A 518 19.71 -41.67 -40.63
N ILE A 519 19.31 -40.48 -40.15
CA ILE A 519 18.35 -39.62 -40.86
C ILE A 519 19.08 -38.34 -41.31
N PRO A 520 19.28 -38.10 -42.62
CA PRO A 520 20.16 -37.04 -43.13
C PRO A 520 19.84 -35.60 -42.70
N THR A 521 18.62 -35.32 -42.26
CA THR A 521 18.11 -33.98 -41.95
C THR A 521 18.02 -33.67 -40.44
N CYS A 522 18.40 -34.62 -39.56
CA CYS A 522 18.27 -34.45 -38.12
C CYS A 522 19.41 -33.59 -37.52
N LYS A 523 19.05 -32.56 -36.74
CA LYS A 523 20.01 -31.66 -36.06
C LYS A 523 20.64 -32.22 -34.77
N LYS A 524 20.43 -33.50 -34.48
CA LYS A 524 21.02 -34.26 -33.34
C LYS A 524 20.82 -33.69 -31.93
N ALA A 525 19.87 -32.78 -31.73
CA ALA A 525 19.48 -32.27 -30.41
C ALA A 525 18.13 -32.88 -29.99
N TYR A 526 18.13 -33.65 -28.91
CA TYR A 526 16.96 -34.39 -28.41
C TYR A 526 16.75 -34.07 -26.93
N LYS A 527 15.49 -34.07 -26.48
CA LYS A 527 15.11 -33.93 -25.07
C LYS A 527 14.44 -35.22 -24.58
N ARG A 528 14.68 -35.61 -23.33
CA ARG A 528 13.99 -36.74 -22.70
C ARG A 528 12.61 -36.30 -22.22
N LEU A 529 11.58 -37.08 -22.56
CA LEU A 529 10.22 -36.93 -22.08
C LEU A 529 9.87 -38.17 -21.24
N HIS A 530 9.60 -37.97 -19.96
CA HIS A 530 9.02 -39.00 -19.11
C HIS A 530 7.49 -38.97 -19.26
N LEU A 531 6.93 -40.12 -19.62
CA LEU A 531 5.51 -40.30 -19.90
C LEU A 531 4.99 -41.38 -18.96
N THR A 532 3.88 -41.11 -18.26
CA THR A 532 3.18 -42.12 -17.45
C THR A 532 2.42 -43.10 -18.33
N ASN A 533 1.98 -44.23 -17.76
CA ASN A 533 1.47 -45.43 -18.47
C ASN A 533 0.19 -45.25 -19.33
N ASP A 534 -0.30 -44.02 -19.54
CA ASP A 534 -1.64 -43.71 -20.06
C ASP A 534 -1.66 -43.29 -21.56
N PHE A 535 -0.54 -43.41 -22.29
CA PHE A 535 -0.44 -43.03 -23.70
C PHE A 535 -0.62 -44.23 -24.67
N ILE A 536 -1.34 -44.05 -25.79
CA ILE A 536 -1.73 -45.12 -26.74
C ILE A 536 -1.47 -44.75 -28.21
N LEU A 537 -1.00 -45.75 -29.00
CA LEU A 537 -0.45 -45.57 -30.36
C LEU A 537 -1.60 -45.68 -31.35
N SER A 538 -1.73 -44.72 -32.26
CA SER A 538 -2.51 -44.94 -33.48
C SER A 538 -1.72 -44.46 -34.70
N ARG A 539 -2.22 -44.82 -35.88
CA ARG A 539 -1.65 -44.37 -37.15
C ARG A 539 -2.43 -43.16 -37.65
N ASP A 540 -1.74 -42.03 -37.80
CA ASP A 540 -2.24 -40.92 -38.62
C ASP A 540 -1.70 -41.10 -40.04
N ASN A 541 -2.61 -41.07 -41.03
CA ASN A 541 -2.29 -41.17 -42.44
C ASN A 541 -1.38 -40.03 -42.95
N LYS A 542 -1.20 -38.94 -42.19
CA LYS A 542 -0.22 -37.87 -42.48
C LYS A 542 1.17 -38.08 -41.88
N ASN A 543 1.32 -38.81 -40.77
CA ASN A 543 2.52 -38.73 -39.92
C ASN A 543 3.16 -40.09 -39.55
N GLY A 544 2.62 -41.22 -40.02
CA GLY A 544 3.25 -42.54 -39.86
C GLY A 544 2.99 -43.24 -38.53
N TYR A 545 3.28 -42.62 -37.37
CA TYR A 545 3.12 -43.21 -36.01
C TYR A 545 2.94 -42.16 -34.89
N PHE A 546 2.20 -42.49 -33.82
CA PHE A 546 2.18 -41.84 -32.48
C PHE A 546 1.79 -42.92 -31.42
N MET A 547 2.30 -42.93 -30.13
CA MET A 547 2.90 -44.00 -29.18
C MET A 547 2.04 -44.83 -28.12
N THR A 548 2.35 -46.13 -27.77
CA THR A 548 1.45 -47.31 -27.34
C THR A 548 1.05 -47.70 -25.88
N SER A 549 -0.14 -48.34 -25.75
CA SER A 549 -0.58 -49.16 -24.58
C SER A 549 -0.03 -50.60 -24.46
N ILE A 550 0.63 -51.14 -25.49
CA ILE A 550 1.22 -52.50 -25.45
C ILE A 550 2.72 -52.54 -25.82
N ASN A 551 3.36 -51.37 -25.87
CA ASN A 551 4.81 -51.18 -25.92
C ASN A 551 5.61 -52.09 -26.90
N ARG A 552 5.09 -52.32 -28.11
CA ARG A 552 5.83 -52.89 -29.24
C ARG A 552 5.60 -52.09 -30.51
N LEU A 553 6.69 -51.84 -31.24
CA LEU A 553 6.71 -51.27 -32.58
C LEU A 553 6.70 -52.40 -33.61
N TYR A 554 5.86 -52.27 -34.63
CA TYR A 554 5.96 -53.01 -35.88
C TYR A 554 5.99 -52.02 -37.05
N GLN A 555 6.73 -52.40 -38.09
CA GLN A 555 7.13 -51.56 -39.21
C GLN A 555 5.94 -51.24 -40.13
#